data_AF-A0A953W637-F1
#
_entry.id   AF-A0A953W637-F1
#
_cell.length_a   1.000
_cell.length_b   1.000
_cell.length_c   1.000
_cell.angle_alpha   90.00
_cell.angle_beta   90.00
_cell.angle_gamma   90.00
#
_symmetry.space_group_name_H-M   'P 1'
#
loop_
_entity.id
_entity.type
_entity.pdbx_description
1 polymer ?
#
loop_
_entity_poly.entity_id
_entity_poly.type
_entity_poly.pdbx_seq_one_letter_code
_entity_poly.pdbx_strand_id
1 'polypeptide(L)'
;MRQNLRTAAAVLGLVGLGCVPVVHAEEGMWTFDNFPADRMREQMGWAPDQAWLDRIMAGTARLPGCSASNVSGQGLVLTNHHCV
;
A
#
# COMPACT_ATOMS: atom_id res chain seq x y z
N MET A 1 -40.82 10.63 32.31
CA MET A 1 -40.28 11.27 31.07
C MET A 1 -38.74 11.35 31.06
N ARG A 2 -38.08 11.87 32.10
CA ARG A 2 -36.61 12.03 32.16
C ARG A 2 -35.78 10.72 32.16
N GLN A 3 -36.30 9.63 32.74
CA GLN A 3 -35.63 8.32 32.73
C GLN A 3 -35.63 7.68 31.33
N ASN A 4 -36.76 7.72 30.63
CA ASN A 4 -36.89 7.22 29.25
C ASN A 4 -35.96 7.97 28.28
N LEU A 5 -35.74 9.27 28.52
CA LEU A 5 -34.79 10.09 27.76
C LEU A 5 -33.34 9.66 28.01
N ARG A 6 -32.99 9.31 29.25
CA ARG A 6 -31.64 8.84 29.63
C ARG A 6 -31.35 7.46 29.07
N THR A 7 -32.32 6.53 29.10
CA THR A 7 -32.16 5.20 28.51
C THR A 7 -32.08 5.27 26.99
N ALA A 8 -32.87 6.13 26.33
CA ALA A 8 -32.78 6.34 24.89
C ALA A 8 -31.41 6.92 24.48
N ALA A 9 -30.89 7.90 25.23
CA ALA A 9 -29.56 8.47 24.98
C ALA A 9 -28.43 7.44 25.19
N ALA A 10 -28.52 6.60 26.21
CA ALA A 10 -27.54 5.53 26.46
C ALA A 10 -27.54 4.47 25.33
N VAL A 11 -28.72 4.09 24.84
CA VAL A 11 -28.84 3.15 23.71
C VAL A 11 -28.30 3.77 22.41
N LEU A 12 -28.61 5.05 22.14
CA LEU A 12 -28.08 5.75 20.97
C LEU A 12 -26.55 5.84 20.99
N GLY A 13 -25.97 6.09 22.19
CA GLY A 13 -24.52 6.12 22.38
C GLY A 13 -23.86 4.75 22.16
N LEU A 14 -24.46 3.67 22.64
CA LEU A 14 -23.96 2.30 22.43
C LEU A 14 -24.02 1.85 20.98
N VAL A 15 -25.07 2.20 20.25
CA VAL A 15 -25.19 1.91 18.80
C VAL A 15 -24.18 2.74 18.00
N GLY A 16 -23.97 4.01 18.38
CA GLY A 16 -22.99 4.88 17.72
C GLY A 16 -21.53 4.40 17.83
N LEU A 17 -21.15 3.76 18.94
CA LEU A 17 -19.79 3.19 19.12
C LEU A 17 -19.53 1.94 18.27
N GLY A 18 -20.56 1.20 17.85
CA GLY A 18 -20.42 -0.04 17.08
C GLY A 18 -20.24 0.16 15.57
N CYS A 19 -20.44 1.37 15.06
CA CYS A 19 -20.48 1.67 13.62
C CYS A 19 -19.16 2.26 13.07
N VAL A 20 -18.03 2.12 13.76
CA VAL A 20 -16.74 2.60 13.21
C VAL A 20 -16.24 1.58 12.19
N PRO A 21 -16.08 1.95 10.90
CA PRO A 21 -15.48 1.07 9.93
C PRO A 21 -14.02 0.80 10.33
N VAL A 22 -13.63 -0.47 10.38
CA VAL A 22 -12.22 -0.86 10.51
C VAL A 22 -11.55 -0.50 9.18
N VAL A 23 -10.77 0.58 9.19
CA VAL A 23 -9.92 0.94 8.06
C VAL A 23 -8.58 0.23 8.24
N HIS A 24 -8.31 -0.78 7.40
CA HIS A 24 -6.98 -1.36 7.31
C HIS A 24 -6.12 -0.49 6.42
N ALA A 25 -4.98 -0.01 6.92
CA ALA A 25 -3.99 0.60 6.06
C ALA A 25 -3.41 -0.45 5.10
N GLU A 26 -3.30 -0.09 3.83
CA GLU A 26 -2.57 -0.88 2.85
C GLU A 26 -1.07 -0.67 3.08
N GLU A 27 -0.54 -1.34 4.09
CA GLU A 27 0.87 -1.26 4.47
C GLU A 27 1.76 -2.16 3.60
N GLY A 28 2.97 -1.67 3.33
CA GLY A 28 4.01 -2.50 2.74
C GLY A 28 5.17 -1.76 2.08
N MET A 29 6.37 -1.92 2.63
CA MET A 29 7.63 -1.77 1.91
C MET A 29 8.34 -3.12 1.96
N TRP A 30 8.33 -3.84 0.84
CA TRP A 30 8.81 -5.21 0.75
C TRP A 30 10.11 -5.25 -0.03
N THR A 31 11.03 -6.11 0.40
CA THR A 31 12.23 -6.41 -0.39
C THR A 31 11.86 -7.34 -1.55
N PHE A 32 12.68 -7.33 -2.61
CA PHE A 32 12.45 -8.17 -3.79
C PHE A 32 12.50 -9.67 -3.48
N ASP A 33 13.15 -10.08 -2.40
CA ASP A 33 13.27 -11.46 -1.92
C ASP A 33 12.16 -11.86 -0.94
N ASN A 34 11.35 -10.91 -0.46
CA ASN A 34 10.26 -11.15 0.50
C ASN A 34 8.97 -10.43 0.08
N PHE A 35 8.65 -10.52 -1.22
CA PHE A 35 7.45 -9.90 -1.78
C PHE A 35 6.20 -10.73 -1.44
N PRO A 36 5.10 -10.12 -0.95
CA PRO A 36 3.89 -10.83 -0.52
C PRO A 36 3.01 -11.24 -1.71
N ALA A 37 3.52 -12.12 -2.57
CA ALA A 37 2.88 -12.50 -3.82
C ALA A 37 1.50 -13.15 -3.61
N ASP A 38 1.32 -13.92 -2.54
CA ASP A 38 0.03 -14.55 -2.22
C ASP A 38 -1.04 -13.50 -1.91
N ARG A 39 -0.71 -12.54 -1.05
CA ARG A 39 -1.58 -11.39 -0.74
C ARG A 39 -1.96 -10.60 -2.00
N MET A 40 -0.98 -10.33 -2.87
CA MET A 40 -1.22 -9.57 -4.10
C MET A 40 -2.13 -10.35 -5.06
N ARG A 41 -1.94 -11.67 -5.20
CA ARG A 41 -2.82 -12.53 -6.00
C ARG A 41 -4.25 -12.51 -5.49
N GLU A 42 -4.45 -12.57 -4.18
CA GLU A 42 -5.77 -12.50 -3.56
C GLU A 42 -6.46 -11.15 -3.80
N GLN A 43 -5.72 -10.04 -3.69
CA GLN A 43 -6.28 -8.69 -3.77
C GLN A 43 -6.43 -8.18 -5.21
N MET A 44 -5.49 -8.52 -6.09
CA MET A 44 -5.36 -7.94 -7.44
C MET A 44 -5.56 -8.98 -8.55
N GLY A 45 -5.73 -10.26 -8.22
CA GLY A 45 -5.84 -11.35 -9.20
C GLY A 45 -4.54 -11.72 -9.92
N TRP A 46 -3.42 -11.08 -9.55
CA TRP A 46 -2.10 -11.30 -10.15
C TRP A 46 -0.99 -11.00 -9.15
N ALA A 47 0.17 -11.66 -9.31
CA ALA A 47 1.38 -11.32 -8.60
C ALA A 47 2.61 -11.66 -9.46
N PRO A 48 3.71 -10.92 -9.32
CA PRO A 48 4.96 -11.24 -10.01
C PRO A 48 5.58 -12.51 -9.44
N ASP A 49 6.36 -13.21 -10.28
CA ASP A 49 7.27 -14.25 -9.85
C ASP A 49 8.66 -13.65 -9.56
N GLN A 50 9.58 -14.49 -9.06
CA GLN A 50 10.92 -14.03 -8.73
C GLN A 50 11.69 -13.52 -9.97
N ALA A 51 11.55 -14.18 -11.12
CA ALA A 51 12.23 -13.76 -12.34
C ALA A 51 11.80 -12.35 -12.80
N TRP A 52 10.51 -12.03 -12.62
CA TRP A 52 9.99 -10.69 -12.85
C TRP A 52 10.56 -9.69 -11.84
N LEU A 53 10.58 -10.02 -10.55
CA LEU A 53 11.14 -9.16 -9.51
C LEU A 53 12.63 -8.88 -9.73
N ASP A 54 13.40 -9.89 -10.10
CA ASP A 54 14.83 -9.77 -10.41
C ASP A 54 15.07 -8.83 -11.58
N ARG A 55 14.23 -8.91 -12.62
CA ARG A 55 14.28 -8.01 -13.77
C ARG A 55 13.99 -6.56 -13.37
N ILE A 56 13.00 -6.33 -12.51
CA ILE A 56 12.65 -4.98 -12.04
C ILE A 56 13.75 -4.43 -11.14
N MET A 57 14.32 -5.25 -10.26
CA MET A 57 15.47 -4.87 -9.44
C MET A 57 16.64 -4.41 -10.33
N ALA A 58 16.99 -5.19 -11.36
CA ALA A 58 18.05 -4.84 -12.30
C ALA A 58 17.74 -3.59 -13.15
N GLY A 59 16.45 -3.30 -13.37
CA GLY A 59 15.99 -2.09 -14.09
C GLY A 59 15.89 -0.84 -13.22
N THR A 60 16.05 -0.95 -11.90
CA THR A 60 15.94 0.18 -10.96
C THR A 60 17.31 0.80 -10.71
N ALA A 61 17.38 2.14 -10.70
CA ALA A 61 18.59 2.90 -10.40
C ALA A 61 18.39 3.79 -9.17
N ARG A 62 19.44 3.94 -8.36
CA ARG A 62 19.45 4.83 -7.19
C ARG A 62 20.15 6.13 -7.54
N LEU A 63 19.47 7.25 -7.25
CA LEU A 63 20.07 8.58 -7.17
C LEU A 63 20.17 8.99 -5.69
N PRO A 64 21.08 9.90 -5.30
CA PRO A 64 21.10 10.41 -3.93
C PRO A 64 19.75 11.06 -3.56
N GLY A 65 18.99 10.43 -2.66
CA GLY A 65 17.68 10.92 -2.23
C GLY A 65 16.52 10.70 -3.21
N CYS A 66 16.75 10.04 -4.35
CA CYS A 66 15.73 9.79 -5.37
C CYS A 66 15.81 8.38 -5.95
N SER A 67 14.73 7.96 -6.61
CA SER A 67 14.69 6.75 -7.42
C SER A 67 14.73 7.10 -8.91
N ALA A 68 15.24 6.18 -9.72
CA ALA A 68 15.24 6.27 -11.17
C ALA A 68 15.07 4.88 -11.79
N SER A 69 14.83 4.81 -13.10
CA SER A 69 14.73 3.56 -13.85
C SER A 69 15.55 3.59 -15.13
N ASN A 70 16.17 2.47 -15.46
CA ASN A 70 16.77 2.27 -16.77
C ASN A 70 15.66 1.90 -17.77
N VAL A 71 15.49 2.72 -18.81
CA VAL A 71 14.43 2.60 -19.81
C VAL A 71 14.96 2.31 -21.22
N SER A 72 16.26 2.09 -21.40
CA SER A 72 16.82 1.67 -22.69
C SER A 72 18.09 0.81 -22.58
N GLY A 73 18.31 -0.06 -23.57
CA GLY A 73 19.54 -0.86 -23.66
C GLY A 73 20.83 -0.05 -23.84
N GLN A 74 20.73 1.27 -24.04
CA GLN A 74 21.86 2.19 -24.16
C GLN A 74 22.06 3.06 -22.92
N GLY A 75 21.30 2.82 -21.84
CA GLY A 75 21.47 3.51 -20.56
C GLY A 75 20.68 4.81 -20.42
N LEU A 76 19.55 4.96 -21.11
CA LEU A 76 18.62 6.06 -20.84
C LEU A 76 18.01 5.87 -19.44
N VAL A 77 18.08 6.90 -18.60
CA VAL A 77 17.56 6.89 -17.23
C VAL A 77 16.37 7.84 -17.10
N LEU A 78 15.27 7.36 -16.54
CA LEU A 78 14.07 8.12 -16.23
C LEU A 78 14.01 8.43 -14.73
N THR A 79 13.73 9.70 -14.38
CA THR A 79 13.46 10.14 -13.01
C THR A 79 12.53 11.36 -13.01
N ASN A 80 12.15 11.83 -11.83
CA ASN A 80 11.35 13.03 -11.67
C ASN A 80 12.17 14.29 -11.96
N HIS A 81 11.51 15.35 -12.42
CA HIS A 81 12.17 16.63 -12.72
C HIS A 81 12.89 17.24 -11.51
N HIS A 82 12.35 17.08 -10.29
CA HIS A 82 12.96 17.65 -9.08
C HIS A 82 14.18 16.86 -8.56
N CYS A 83 14.54 15.74 -9.20
CA CYS A 83 15.67 14.91 -8.80
C CYS A 83 16.98 15.27 -9.53
N VAL A 84 16.94 16.22 -10.47
CA VAL A 84 18.08 16.66 -11.29
C VAL A 84 18.35 18.15 -11.17
#